data_AF-A0A538K797-F1
#
_entry.id   AF-A0A538K797-F1
#
_cell.length_a   1.000
_cell.length_b   1.000
_cell.length_c   1.000
_cell.angle_alpha   90.00
_cell.angle_beta   90.00
_cell.angle_gamma   90.00
#
_symmetry.space_group_name_H-M   'P 1'
#
loop_
_entity.id
_entity.type
_entity.pdbx_description
1 polymer ?
#
loop_
_entity_poly.entity_id
_entity_poly.type
_entity_poly.pdbx_seq_one_letter_code
_entity_poly.pdbx_strand_id
1 'polypeptide(L)' 'MAKVVADAEAGTLNEPAQPDAEATAAWLLERAPDAVTWQGWQAIDEQERTAGEPKGRPRVKLTRLDDLVAASRSAAASR' A
#
# COMPACT_ATOMS: atom_id res chain seq x y z
N MET A 1 9.91 -11.89 -23.45
CA MET A 1 9.14 -12.65 -22.45
C MET A 1 9.77 -12.43 -21.09
N ALA A 2 8.98 -12.33 -20.02
CA ALA A 2 9.44 -11.93 -18.69
C ALA A 2 10.54 -12.88 -18.16
N LYS A 3 11.77 -12.37 -18.00
CA LYS A 3 12.95 -13.19 -17.66
C LYS A 3 13.03 -13.58 -16.18
N VAL A 4 12.43 -12.80 -15.28
CA VAL A 4 12.56 -12.98 -13.82
C VAL A 4 12.05 -14.35 -13.34
N VAL A 5 10.92 -14.84 -13.86
CA VAL A 5 10.39 -16.16 -13.47
C VAL A 5 11.29 -17.28 -13.97
N ALA A 6 11.76 -17.19 -15.23
CA ALA A 6 12.68 -18.15 -15.80
C ALA A 6 14.03 -18.17 -15.07
N ASP A 7 14.54 -17.02 -14.64
CA ASP A 7 15.77 -16.90 -13.85
C ASP A 7 15.59 -17.50 -12.44
N ALA A 8 14.41 -17.35 -11.84
CA ALA A 8 14.07 -17.99 -10.57
C ALA A 8 14.03 -19.52 -10.70
N GLU A 9 13.34 -20.03 -11.72
CA GLU A 9 13.24 -21.46 -12.04
C GLU A 9 14.61 -22.06 -12.41
N ALA A 10 15.46 -21.30 -13.09
CA ALA A 10 16.83 -21.69 -13.43
C ALA A 10 17.83 -21.54 -12.27
N GLY A 11 17.41 -21.00 -11.12
CA GLY A 11 18.28 -20.79 -9.96
C GLY A 11 19.39 -19.77 -10.19
N THR A 12 19.20 -18.81 -11.11
CA THR A 12 20.21 -17.80 -11.48
C THR A 12 20.02 -16.46 -10.77
N LEU A 13 19.01 -16.35 -9.89
CA LEU A 13 18.83 -15.17 -9.04
C LEU A 13 19.91 -15.10 -7.96
N ASN A 14 20.24 -13.86 -7.56
CA ASN A 14 21.13 -13.63 -6.43
C ASN A 14 20.48 -14.08 -5.11
N GLU A 15 21.29 -14.58 -4.18
CA GLU A 15 20.85 -14.85 -2.81
C GLU A 15 20.78 -13.53 -2.01
N PRO A 16 19.62 -13.16 -1.46
CA PRO A 16 19.51 -11.98 -0.61
C PRO A 16 20.16 -12.26 0.76
N ALA A 17 20.92 -11.29 1.27
CA ALA A 17 21.51 -11.37 2.60
C ALA A 17 20.45 -11.43 3.72
N GLN A 18 19.25 -10.92 3.46
CA GLN A 18 18.12 -10.93 4.39
C GLN A 18 16.83 -11.28 3.63
N PRO A 19 16.46 -12.57 3.50
CA PRO A 19 15.26 -13.01 2.78
C PRO A 19 13.95 -12.82 3.57
N ASP A 20 13.96 -12.02 4.63
CA ASP A 20 12.84 -11.87 5.55
C ASP A 20 11.90 -10.72 5.14
N ALA A 21 10.62 -11.05 4.95
CA ALA A 21 9.63 -10.09 4.47
C ALA A 21 9.29 -9.06 5.56
N GLU A 22 9.21 -9.49 6.81
CA GLU A 22 8.95 -8.66 7.98
C GLU A 22 10.07 -7.63 8.18
N ALA A 23 11.33 -8.04 8.08
CA ALA A 23 12.45 -7.11 8.11
C ALA A 23 12.42 -6.09 6.97
N THR A 24 12.03 -6.51 5.75
CA THR A 24 11.87 -5.60 4.61
C THR A 24 10.76 -4.58 4.87
N ALA A 25 9.64 -5.01 5.44
CA ALA A 25 8.53 -4.13 5.79
C ALA A 25 8.93 -3.13 6.89
N ALA A 26 9.64 -3.57 7.92
CA ALA A 26 10.16 -2.69 8.98
C ALA A 26 11.14 -1.66 8.43
N TRP A 27 12.08 -2.09 7.59
CA TRP A 27 13.06 -1.22 6.91
C TRP A 27 12.37 -0.18 6.01
N LEU A 28 11.31 -0.57 5.30
CA LEU A 28 10.53 0.32 4.45
C LEU A 28 9.81 1.38 5.30
N LEU A 29 9.18 0.99 6.40
CA LEU A 29 8.45 1.91 7.28
C LEU A 29 9.37 2.90 8.00
N GLU A 30 10.61 2.51 8.31
CA GLU A 30 11.64 3.42 8.83
C GLU A 30 11.94 4.56 7.82
N ARG A 31 12.00 4.23 6.53
CA ARG A 31 12.39 5.17 5.45
C ARG A 31 11.22 5.92 4.82
N ALA A 32 10.04 5.33 4.87
CA ALA A 32 8.81 5.87 4.31
C ALA A 32 7.70 5.78 5.38
N PRO A 33 7.72 6.67 6.38
CA PRO A 33 6.74 6.66 7.48
C PRO A 33 5.30 6.89 7.00
N ASP A 34 5.13 7.46 5.81
CA ASP A 34 3.83 7.69 5.17
C ASP A 34 3.44 6.59 4.17
N ALA A 35 4.13 5.44 4.18
CA ALA A 35 3.80 4.32 3.32
C ALA A 35 2.36 3.84 3.57
N VAL A 36 1.57 3.78 2.51
CA VAL A 36 0.19 3.30 2.56
C VAL A 36 0.18 1.79 2.37
N THR A 37 -0.23 1.07 3.41
CA THR A 37 -0.45 -0.38 3.34
C THR A 37 -1.71 -0.70 2.54
N TRP A 38 -1.92 -1.98 2.21
CA TRP A 38 -3.16 -2.45 1.60
C TRP A 38 -4.41 -1.99 2.37
N GLN A 39 -4.40 -2.15 3.69
CA GLN A 39 -5.53 -1.74 4.54
C GLN A 39 -5.70 -0.22 4.56
N GLY A 40 -4.60 0.53 4.55
CA GLY A 40 -4.66 1.99 4.42
C GLY A 40 -5.27 2.43 3.10
N TRP A 41 -4.95 1.76 1.99
CA TRP A 41 -5.60 2.02 0.71
C TRP A 41 -7.10 1.69 0.74
N GLN A 42 -7.51 0.60 1.40
CA GLN A 42 -8.92 0.27 1.56
C GLN A 42 -9.69 1.36 2.34
N ALA A 43 -9.08 1.96 3.38
CA ALA A 43 -9.69 3.08 4.09
C ALA A 43 -9.83 4.34 3.22
N ILE A 44 -8.83 4.64 2.38
CA ILE A 44 -8.97 5.72 1.37
C ILE A 44 -10.16 5.41 0.45
N ASP A 45 -10.25 4.18 -0.07
CA ASP A 45 -11.33 3.77 -0.96
C ASP A 45 -12.72 3.95 -0.33
N GLU A 46 -12.87 3.51 0.92
CA GLU A 46 -14.11 3.63 1.69
C GLU A 46 -14.51 5.09 1.91
N GLN A 47 -13.55 5.94 2.29
CA GLN A 47 -13.81 7.36 2.50
C GLN A 47 -14.22 8.06 1.20
N GLU A 48 -13.54 7.79 0.09
CA GLU A 48 -13.87 8.36 -1.22
C GLU A 48 -15.27 7.95 -1.69
N ARG A 49 -15.65 6.68 -1.48
CA ARG A 49 -16.97 6.14 -1.83
C ARG A 49 -18.07 6.75 -0.97
N THR A 50 -17.86 6.80 0.35
CA THR A 50 -18.78 7.42 1.32
C THR A 50 -19.02 8.90 0.97
N ALA A 51 -17.98 9.64 0.56
CA ALA A 51 -18.12 11.02 0.12
C ALA A 51 -18.87 11.20 -1.21
N GLY A 52 -18.95 10.15 -2.04
CA GLY A 52 -19.65 10.13 -3.32
C GLY A 52 -21.14 9.81 -3.21
N GLU A 53 -21.53 8.94 -2.29
CA GLU A 53 -22.89 8.41 -2.15
C GLU A 53 -23.97 9.50 -2.02
N PRO A 54 -23.82 10.55 -1.17
CA PRO A 54 -24.80 11.64 -1.07
C PRO A 54 -24.96 12.49 -2.34
N LYS A 55 -24.01 12.38 -3.28
CA LYS A 55 -23.98 13.14 -4.54
C LYS A 55 -24.37 12.28 -5.75
N GLY A 56 -24.77 11.02 -5.54
CA GLY A 56 -25.02 10.07 -6.62
C GLY A 56 -23.79 9.74 -7.45
N ARG A 57 -22.58 9.92 -6.89
CA ARG A 57 -21.31 9.65 -7.58
C ARG A 57 -20.67 8.38 -7.01
N PRO A 58 -19.99 7.56 -7.83
CA PRO A 58 -19.30 6.36 -7.32
C PRO A 58 -18.22 6.68 -6.28
N ARG A 59 -17.62 7.88 -6.37
CA ARG A 59 -16.68 8.43 -5.40
C ARG A 59 -16.43 9.92 -5.58
N VAL A 60 -15.89 10.55 -4.55
CA VAL A 60 -15.22 11.84 -4.58
C VAL A 60 -13.78 11.63 -4.15
N LYS A 61 -12.82 11.89 -5.04
CA LYS A 61 -11.42 11.62 -4.77
C LYS A 61 -10.81 12.61 -3.78
N LEU A 62 -9.96 12.08 -2.89
CA LEU A 62 -9.01 12.90 -2.14
C LEU A 62 -7.88 13.28 -3.10
N THR A 63 -7.62 14.59 -3.24
CA THR A 63 -6.66 15.11 -4.25
C THR A 63 -5.40 15.70 -3.64
N ARG A 64 -5.29 15.70 -2.31
CA ARG A 64 -4.10 16.11 -1.58
C ARG A 64 -3.44 14.89 -0.95
N LEU A 65 -2.11 14.86 -0.98
CA LEU A 65 -1.33 13.77 -0.41
C LEU A 65 -1.58 13.64 1.11
N ASP A 66 -1.62 14.76 1.82
CA ASP A 66 -1.87 14.77 3.27
C ASP A 66 -3.23 14.15 3.61
N ASP A 67 -4.26 14.41 2.79
CA ASP A 67 -5.60 13.85 2.97
C ASP A 67 -5.58 12.33 2.72
N LEU A 68 -4.87 11.87 1.70
CA LEU A 68 -4.70 10.44 1.40
C LEU A 68 -3.96 9.72 2.54
N VAL A 69 -2.87 10.30 3.05
CA VAL A 69 -2.11 9.74 4.17
C VAL A 69 -2.96 9.72 5.44
N ALA A 70 -3.66 10.81 5.76
CA ALA A 70 -4.55 10.86 6.91
C ALA A 70 -5.68 9.83 6.83
N ALA A 71 -6.35 9.73 5.68
CA ALA A 71 -7.39 8.73 5.42
C ALA A 71 -6.86 7.30 5.62
N SER A 72 -5.66 7.02 5.10
CA SER A 72 -5.05 5.69 5.21
C SER A 72 -4.79 5.23 6.65
N ARG A 73 -4.57 6.17 7.58
CA ARG A 73 -4.28 5.86 8.98
C ARG A 73 -5.53 5.53 9.79
N SER A 74 -6.74 5.84 9.30
CA SER A 74 -7.99 5.47 9.96
C SER A 74 -8.19 3.95 10.06
N ALA A 75 -7.64 3.18 9.11
CA ALA A 75 -7.57 1.72 9.17
C ALA A 75 -6.68 1.20 10.32
N ALA A 76 -5.59 1.91 10.65
CA ALA A 76 -4.67 1.50 11.71
C ALA A 76 -5.25 1.78 13.11
N ALA A 77 -6.12 2.79 13.25
CA ALA A 77 -6.78 3.14 14.50
C ALA A 77 -7.97 2.23 14.87
N SER A 78 -8.40 1.37 13.96
CA SER A 78 -9.52 0.43 14.17
C SER A 78 -9.05 -0.96 14.64
N ARG A 79 -7.80 -1.07 15.12
CA ARG A 79 -7.20 -2.26 15.71
C ARG A 79 -6.84 -2.03 17.18
#